data_AF-A0A9D7TRY6-F1
#
_entry.id   AF-A0A9D7TRY6-F1
#
_cell.length_a   1.000
_cell.length_b   1.000
_cell.length_c   1.000
_cell.angle_alpha   90.00
_cell.angle_beta   90.00
_cell.angle_gamma   90.00
#
_symmetry.space_group_name_H-M   'P 1'
#
loop_
_entity.id
_entity.type
_entity.pdbx_description
1 polymer ?
#
loop_
_entity_poly.entity_id
_entity_poly.type
_entity_poly.pdbx_seq_one_letter_code
_entity_poly.pdbx_strand_id
1 'polypeptide(L)'
;MATAGGEASISTGYQTRALGNYSVAAGSYTTASNTYAVAMGNQSSASGEAAFSMGSNCAAQGPQSAAFGKTMFTRAAHSFVVGSYNESSDFPDPQNPAATDRIFQIGNGDNSTRSNAITILRNGNMGIGSTTPVFPLNFANNLGHQISLWGNSGNHYGFGIQGGLLQMHSAGSGDDIAFGYGSSASFTEGMRIKGNGKLGIGTSNPFNQTEIVGAASATPVTLTIGNRGGFGPWPWSL
;
A
#
# COMPACT_ATOMS: atom_id res chain seq x y z
N MET A 1 -38.87 11.65 -14.53
CA MET A 1 -39.79 11.49 -13.39
C MET A 1 -39.07 10.76 -12.27
N ALA A 2 -39.25 11.14 -11.00
CA ALA A 2 -38.78 10.36 -9.85
C ALA A 2 -39.79 9.25 -9.51
N THR A 3 -39.31 8.07 -9.10
CA THR A 3 -40.15 6.90 -8.79
C THR A 3 -39.73 6.29 -7.46
N ALA A 4 -40.61 6.36 -6.47
CA ALA A 4 -40.52 5.61 -5.22
C ALA A 4 -41.42 4.36 -5.35
N GLY A 5 -40.82 3.22 -5.71
CA GLY A 5 -41.53 1.98 -6.04
C GLY A 5 -41.50 0.92 -4.93
N GLY A 6 -40.54 1.00 -4.02
CA GLY A 6 -40.48 0.10 -2.86
C GLY A 6 -41.29 0.62 -1.67
N GLU A 7 -41.65 -0.28 -0.76
CA GLU A 7 -42.28 0.08 0.52
C GLU A 7 -41.39 1.06 1.30
N ALA A 8 -41.96 2.15 1.83
CA ALA A 8 -41.24 3.16 2.59
C ALA A 8 -39.96 3.70 1.90
N SER A 9 -39.94 3.72 0.57
CA SER A 9 -38.82 4.23 -0.21
C SER A 9 -38.88 5.76 -0.40
N ILE A 10 -37.72 6.38 -0.65
CA ILE A 10 -37.59 7.81 -0.90
C ILE A 10 -36.96 8.01 -2.28
N SER A 11 -37.66 8.69 -3.19
CA SER A 11 -37.12 9.08 -4.50
C SER A 11 -37.25 10.58 -4.71
N THR A 12 -36.14 11.29 -4.85
CA THR A 12 -36.12 12.75 -5.05
C THR A 12 -35.14 13.16 -6.15
N GLY A 13 -35.49 14.19 -6.92
CA GLY A 13 -34.68 14.70 -8.04
C GLY A 13 -35.12 14.21 -9.43
N TYR A 14 -34.22 14.26 -10.41
CA TYR A 14 -34.54 14.04 -11.83
C TYR A 14 -34.24 12.59 -12.26
N GLN A 15 -35.27 11.86 -12.72
CA GLN A 15 -35.12 10.47 -13.19
C GLN A 15 -34.51 9.51 -12.15
N THR A 16 -34.84 9.71 -10.87
CA THR A 16 -34.42 8.81 -9.79
C THR A 16 -35.40 7.65 -9.61
N ARG A 17 -34.90 6.49 -9.17
CA ARG A 17 -35.68 5.26 -9.01
C ARG A 17 -35.29 4.55 -7.69
N ALA A 18 -36.12 4.66 -6.67
CA ALA A 18 -35.99 3.90 -5.42
C ALA A 18 -36.92 2.68 -5.48
N LEU A 19 -36.42 1.54 -5.96
CA LEU A 19 -37.22 0.35 -6.31
C LEU A 19 -37.28 -0.68 -5.17
N GLY A 20 -36.26 -0.73 -4.32
CA GLY A 20 -36.22 -1.65 -3.18
C GLY A 20 -37.00 -1.14 -1.97
N ASN A 21 -37.45 -2.04 -1.10
CA ASN A 21 -38.07 -1.65 0.17
C ASN A 21 -37.06 -0.90 1.06
N TYR A 22 -37.51 0.18 1.70
CA TYR A 22 -36.70 1.07 2.54
C TYR A 22 -35.51 1.70 1.79
N SER A 23 -35.56 1.76 0.45
CA SER A 23 -34.47 2.30 -0.36
C SER A 23 -34.54 3.82 -0.51
N VAL A 24 -33.40 4.44 -0.84
CA VAL A 24 -33.28 5.88 -1.08
C VAL A 24 -32.60 6.14 -2.41
N ALA A 25 -33.24 6.89 -3.31
CA ALA A 25 -32.66 7.38 -4.55
C ALA A 25 -32.76 8.92 -4.63
N ALA A 26 -31.62 9.62 -4.59
CA ALA A 26 -31.58 11.08 -4.61
C ALA A 26 -30.61 11.64 -5.66
N GLY A 27 -31.01 12.69 -6.38
CA GLY A 27 -30.15 13.39 -7.34
C GLY A 27 -30.64 13.28 -8.78
N SER A 28 -29.79 12.85 -9.71
CA SER A 28 -30.10 12.79 -11.15
C SER A 28 -29.72 11.45 -11.75
N TYR A 29 -30.67 10.74 -12.37
CA TYR A 29 -30.48 9.40 -12.95
C TYR A 29 -29.99 8.33 -11.94
N THR A 30 -30.34 8.43 -10.66
CA THR A 30 -29.92 7.44 -9.66
C THR A 30 -30.91 6.29 -9.54
N THR A 31 -30.43 5.08 -9.22
CA THR A 31 -31.27 3.90 -9.03
C THR A 31 -30.83 3.09 -7.81
N ALA A 32 -31.72 2.93 -6.82
CA ALA A 32 -31.56 2.03 -5.70
C ALA A 32 -32.49 0.81 -5.90
N SER A 33 -31.93 -0.32 -6.32
CA SER A 33 -32.72 -1.46 -6.84
C SER A 33 -33.15 -2.46 -5.78
N ASN A 34 -32.45 -2.52 -4.65
CA ASN A 34 -32.63 -3.58 -3.64
C ASN A 34 -33.01 -3.02 -2.26
N THR A 35 -33.46 -3.93 -1.38
CA THR A 35 -33.86 -3.59 -0.02
C THR A 35 -32.73 -2.87 0.73
N TYR A 36 -33.06 -1.79 1.44
CA TYR A 36 -32.13 -0.90 2.15
C TYR A 36 -31.05 -0.23 1.26
N ALA A 37 -31.13 -0.34 -0.06
CA ALA A 37 -30.13 0.27 -0.94
C ALA A 37 -30.25 1.80 -0.96
N VAL A 38 -29.11 2.49 -1.05
CA VAL A 38 -29.04 3.96 -1.07
C VAL A 38 -28.21 4.40 -2.27
N ALA A 39 -28.81 5.12 -3.21
CA ALA A 39 -28.16 5.68 -4.39
C ALA A 39 -28.31 7.21 -4.44
N MET A 40 -27.19 7.93 -4.29
CA MET A 40 -27.16 9.39 -4.26
C MET A 40 -26.18 9.99 -5.27
N GLY A 41 -26.53 11.13 -5.87
CA GLY A 41 -25.66 11.89 -6.78
C GLY A 41 -26.13 11.86 -8.24
N ASN A 42 -25.23 11.62 -9.18
CA ASN A 42 -25.53 11.61 -10.62
C ASN A 42 -25.19 10.25 -11.23
N GLN A 43 -26.14 9.58 -11.90
CA GLN A 43 -25.95 8.25 -12.50
C GLN A 43 -25.45 7.18 -11.51
N SER A 44 -25.73 7.35 -10.22
CA SER A 44 -25.33 6.41 -9.17
C SER A 44 -26.32 5.25 -9.07
N SER A 45 -25.83 4.01 -8.97
CA SER A 45 -26.65 2.81 -8.84
C SER A 45 -26.26 1.99 -7.62
N ALA A 46 -27.21 1.68 -6.74
CA ALA A 46 -27.04 0.74 -5.64
C ALA A 46 -27.88 -0.51 -5.95
N SER A 47 -27.24 -1.56 -6.42
CA SER A 47 -27.88 -2.81 -6.85
C SER A 47 -27.58 -4.01 -5.96
N GLY A 48 -26.67 -3.91 -4.98
CA GLY A 48 -26.58 -4.88 -3.89
C GLY A 48 -27.65 -4.64 -2.81
N GLU A 49 -28.05 -5.69 -2.10
CA GLU A 49 -28.84 -5.54 -0.87
C GLU A 49 -28.08 -4.69 0.15
N ALA A 50 -28.75 -3.71 0.77
CA ALA A 50 -28.14 -2.76 1.71
C ALA A 50 -26.88 -2.06 1.16
N ALA A 51 -26.73 -1.95 -0.16
CA ALA A 51 -25.60 -1.30 -0.78
C ALA A 51 -25.75 0.22 -0.76
N PHE A 52 -24.62 0.93 -0.69
CA PHE A 52 -24.55 2.38 -0.66
C PHE A 52 -23.73 2.90 -1.84
N SER A 53 -24.31 3.71 -2.72
CA SER A 53 -23.60 4.30 -3.86
C SER A 53 -23.78 5.81 -3.87
N MET A 54 -22.69 6.56 -3.76
CA MET A 54 -22.70 8.02 -3.76
C MET A 54 -21.67 8.61 -4.73
N GLY A 55 -22.07 9.65 -5.45
CA GLY A 55 -21.19 10.44 -6.31
C GLY A 55 -21.65 10.44 -7.78
N SER A 56 -20.70 10.41 -8.71
CA SER A 56 -20.99 10.45 -10.15
C SER A 56 -20.62 9.12 -10.81
N ASN A 57 -21.60 8.49 -11.47
CA ASN A 57 -21.41 7.25 -12.24
C ASN A 57 -20.87 6.07 -11.39
N CYS A 58 -21.27 5.98 -10.12
CA CYS A 58 -20.89 4.89 -9.22
C CYS A 58 -21.89 3.73 -9.29
N ALA A 59 -21.42 2.50 -9.10
CA ALA A 59 -22.25 1.30 -9.03
C ALA A 59 -21.83 0.43 -7.83
N ALA A 60 -22.68 0.37 -6.80
CA ALA A 60 -22.51 -0.52 -5.66
C ALA A 60 -23.26 -1.84 -5.86
N GLN A 61 -22.57 -2.88 -6.37
CA GLN A 61 -23.20 -4.14 -6.82
C GLN A 61 -23.10 -5.26 -5.78
N GLY A 62 -22.08 -5.23 -4.93
CA GLY A 62 -21.92 -6.21 -3.85
C GLY A 62 -22.98 -6.00 -2.75
N PRO A 63 -23.54 -7.08 -2.16
CA PRO A 63 -24.35 -6.96 -0.94
C PRO A 63 -23.56 -6.28 0.18
N GLN A 64 -24.21 -5.36 0.88
CA GLN A 64 -23.64 -4.55 1.97
C GLN A 64 -22.35 -3.82 1.57
N SER A 65 -22.19 -3.49 0.28
CA SER A 65 -21.03 -2.76 -0.22
C SER A 65 -21.28 -1.26 -0.30
N ALA A 66 -20.22 -0.47 -0.35
CA ALA A 66 -20.29 0.98 -0.40
C ALA A 66 -19.31 1.57 -1.43
N ALA A 67 -19.82 2.38 -2.36
CA ALA A 67 -19.05 3.08 -3.38
C ALA A 67 -19.20 4.60 -3.21
N PHE A 68 -18.09 5.33 -3.14
CA PHE A 68 -18.09 6.79 -3.02
C PHE A 68 -17.08 7.46 -3.97
N GLY A 69 -17.53 8.37 -4.84
CA GLY A 69 -16.63 9.18 -5.66
C GLY A 69 -17.05 9.30 -7.12
N LYS A 70 -16.13 9.07 -8.05
CA LYS A 70 -16.39 9.18 -9.50
C LYS A 70 -16.04 7.89 -10.24
N THR A 71 -17.03 7.31 -10.92
CA THR A 71 -16.86 6.12 -11.76
C THR A 71 -16.36 4.92 -10.93
N MET A 72 -16.93 4.72 -9.74
CA MET A 72 -16.55 3.66 -8.81
C MET A 72 -17.42 2.42 -8.97
N PHE A 73 -16.85 1.23 -8.84
CA PHE A 73 -17.58 -0.05 -8.93
C PHE A 73 -17.16 -0.96 -7.77
N THR A 74 -18.12 -1.32 -6.92
CA THR A 74 -17.94 -2.37 -5.91
C THR A 74 -18.64 -3.64 -6.40
N ARG A 75 -17.98 -4.79 -6.21
CA ARG A 75 -18.54 -6.09 -6.61
C ARG A 75 -18.57 -7.11 -5.47
N ALA A 76 -17.54 -7.12 -4.62
CA ALA A 76 -17.47 -8.04 -3.50
C ALA A 76 -18.50 -7.69 -2.41
N ALA A 77 -19.03 -8.71 -1.74
CA ALA A 77 -19.85 -8.52 -0.55
C ALA A 77 -19.03 -7.85 0.56
N HIS A 78 -19.66 -6.93 1.29
CA HIS A 78 -19.07 -6.14 2.39
C HIS A 78 -17.88 -5.25 1.98
N SER A 79 -17.78 -4.86 0.70
CA SER A 79 -16.65 -4.05 0.22
C SER A 79 -16.89 -2.55 0.34
N PHE A 80 -15.84 -1.78 0.57
CA PHE A 80 -15.86 -0.32 0.56
C PHE A 80 -14.86 0.23 -0.45
N VAL A 81 -15.31 1.11 -1.34
CA VAL A 81 -14.51 1.61 -2.44
C VAL A 81 -14.70 3.12 -2.59
N VAL A 82 -13.58 3.86 -2.66
CA VAL A 82 -13.56 5.33 -2.67
C VAL A 82 -12.59 5.88 -3.71
N GLY A 83 -12.81 7.10 -4.20
CA GLY A 83 -11.84 7.83 -5.03
C GLY A 83 -12.34 8.04 -6.47
N SER A 84 -11.49 7.77 -7.45
CA SER A 84 -11.83 7.90 -8.87
C SER A 84 -11.36 6.70 -9.69
N TYR A 85 -12.25 6.15 -10.50
CA TYR A 85 -11.96 5.09 -11.48
C TYR A 85 -11.17 3.90 -10.89
N ASN A 86 -11.68 3.28 -9.81
CA ASN A 86 -11.04 2.07 -9.27
C ASN A 86 -10.92 0.98 -10.32
N GLU A 87 -9.87 0.18 -10.22
CA GLU A 87 -9.79 -1.07 -10.97
C GLU A 87 -10.98 -1.96 -10.56
N SER A 88 -11.72 -2.49 -11.54
CA SER A 88 -12.91 -3.32 -11.31
C SER A 88 -12.98 -4.60 -12.14
N SER A 89 -11.85 -5.15 -12.61
CA SER A 89 -11.79 -6.39 -13.40
C SER A 89 -12.03 -7.67 -12.59
N ASP A 90 -12.24 -7.60 -11.28
CA ASP A 90 -12.62 -8.76 -10.48
C ASP A 90 -14.11 -9.08 -10.63
N PHE A 91 -14.43 -10.36 -10.45
CA PHE A 91 -15.78 -10.90 -10.47
C PHE A 91 -16.00 -11.80 -9.24
N PRO A 92 -16.01 -11.22 -8.03
CA PRO A 92 -16.24 -11.98 -6.80
C PRO A 92 -17.65 -12.57 -6.78
N ASP A 93 -17.78 -13.79 -6.29
CA ASP A 93 -19.08 -14.42 -6.03
C ASP A 93 -19.58 -14.00 -4.63
N PRO A 94 -20.68 -13.22 -4.53
CA PRO A 94 -21.21 -12.80 -3.24
C PRO A 94 -21.69 -13.95 -2.34
N GLN A 95 -22.04 -15.11 -2.92
CA GLN A 95 -22.51 -16.29 -2.17
C GLN A 95 -21.34 -17.16 -1.69
N ASN A 96 -20.17 -17.01 -2.29
CA ASN A 96 -18.96 -17.71 -1.90
C ASN A 96 -17.75 -16.75 -1.89
N PRO A 97 -17.66 -15.87 -0.88
CA PRO A 97 -16.63 -14.85 -0.84
C PRO A 97 -15.21 -15.44 -0.76
N ALA A 98 -14.36 -15.10 -1.73
CA ALA A 98 -13.01 -15.64 -1.80
C ALA A 98 -12.03 -14.83 -0.95
N ALA A 99 -10.95 -15.50 -0.51
CA ALA A 99 -9.83 -14.86 0.21
C ALA A 99 -9.17 -13.72 -0.60
N THR A 100 -9.28 -13.78 -1.92
CA THR A 100 -8.74 -12.81 -2.87
C THR A 100 -9.72 -11.71 -3.27
N ASP A 101 -10.94 -11.69 -2.71
CA ASP A 101 -11.89 -10.62 -2.97
C ASP A 101 -11.33 -9.27 -2.53
N ARG A 102 -11.50 -8.24 -3.35
CA ARG A 102 -11.13 -6.87 -2.99
C ARG A 102 -12.22 -6.26 -2.11
N ILE A 103 -11.93 -6.13 -0.81
CA ILE A 103 -12.89 -5.62 0.17
C ILE A 103 -12.67 -4.14 0.51
N PHE A 104 -11.50 -3.59 0.25
CA PHE A 104 -11.25 -2.15 0.35
C PHE A 104 -10.41 -1.67 -0.82
N GLN A 105 -10.84 -0.59 -1.49
CA GLN A 105 -10.11 -0.02 -2.63
C GLN A 105 -10.13 1.51 -2.58
N ILE A 106 -8.99 2.12 -2.88
CA ILE A 106 -8.91 3.56 -3.16
C ILE A 106 -8.54 3.71 -4.64
N GLY A 107 -9.52 4.06 -5.47
CA GLY A 107 -9.33 4.32 -6.89
C GLY A 107 -8.57 5.63 -7.12
N ASN A 108 -7.58 5.58 -8.00
CA ASN A 108 -6.81 6.75 -8.43
C ASN A 108 -6.61 6.78 -9.96
N GLY A 109 -7.48 6.08 -10.69
CA GLY A 109 -7.44 6.04 -12.15
C GLY A 109 -8.11 7.25 -12.79
N ASP A 110 -8.21 7.18 -14.11
CA ASP A 110 -8.88 8.15 -14.96
C ASP A 110 -9.76 7.47 -16.03
N ASN A 111 -10.26 8.25 -17.00
CA ASN A 111 -11.13 7.75 -18.08
C ASN A 111 -10.45 6.70 -18.98
N SER A 112 -9.12 6.70 -19.06
CA SER A 112 -8.35 5.84 -19.96
C SER A 112 -7.83 4.62 -19.23
N THR A 113 -7.42 4.79 -17.97
CA THR A 113 -6.79 3.73 -17.17
C THR A 113 -7.41 3.68 -15.79
N ARG A 114 -8.09 2.57 -15.47
CA ARG A 114 -8.58 2.30 -14.12
C ARG A 114 -7.43 1.79 -13.26
N SER A 115 -7.33 2.29 -12.04
CA SER A 115 -6.26 1.89 -11.12
C SER A 115 -6.66 2.08 -9.66
N ASN A 116 -5.95 1.36 -8.78
CA ASN A 116 -6.06 1.52 -7.34
C ASN A 116 -4.74 2.01 -6.76
N ALA A 117 -4.80 3.05 -5.92
CA ALA A 117 -3.68 3.45 -5.08
C ALA A 117 -3.46 2.43 -3.95
N ILE A 118 -4.56 1.98 -3.33
CA ILE A 118 -4.57 0.97 -2.27
C ILE A 118 -5.63 -0.08 -2.57
N THR A 119 -5.29 -1.35 -2.34
CA THR A 119 -6.22 -2.49 -2.36
C THR A 119 -6.02 -3.32 -1.10
N ILE A 120 -7.09 -3.71 -0.41
CA ILE A 120 -7.03 -4.71 0.66
C ILE A 120 -7.93 -5.88 0.28
N LEU A 121 -7.35 -7.08 0.34
CA LEU A 121 -8.05 -8.32 0.06
C LEU A 121 -8.71 -8.87 1.33
N ARG A 122 -9.68 -9.76 1.16
CA ARG A 122 -10.42 -10.40 2.26
C ARG A 122 -9.50 -11.16 3.23
N ASN A 123 -8.38 -11.69 2.75
CA ASN A 123 -7.37 -12.36 3.58
C ASN A 123 -6.49 -11.39 4.40
N GLY A 124 -6.68 -10.08 4.29
CA GLY A 124 -5.92 -9.07 5.00
C GLY A 124 -4.68 -8.55 4.26
N ASN A 125 -4.36 -9.07 3.08
CA ASN A 125 -3.24 -8.57 2.30
C ASN A 125 -3.53 -7.18 1.75
N MET A 126 -2.63 -6.23 2.00
CA MET A 126 -2.66 -4.87 1.48
C MET A 126 -1.69 -4.70 0.31
N GLY A 127 -2.19 -4.16 -0.80
CA GLY A 127 -1.43 -3.74 -1.95
C GLY A 127 -1.37 -2.22 -2.04
N ILE A 128 -0.16 -1.66 -2.23
CA ILE A 128 0.05 -0.26 -2.58
C ILE A 128 0.48 -0.21 -4.05
N GLY A 129 -0.38 0.33 -4.91
CA GLY A 129 -0.23 0.25 -6.36
C GLY A 129 -0.38 -1.17 -6.95
N SER A 130 -0.78 -2.16 -6.13
CA SER A 130 -1.03 -3.55 -6.54
C SER A 130 -2.46 -3.94 -6.20
N THR A 131 -3.16 -4.56 -7.15
CA THR A 131 -4.54 -5.05 -6.97
C THR A 131 -4.61 -6.51 -6.54
N THR A 132 -3.50 -7.25 -6.62
CA THR A 132 -3.39 -8.67 -6.27
C THR A 132 -2.23 -8.92 -5.30
N PRO A 133 -2.22 -8.29 -4.11
CA PRO A 133 -1.15 -8.48 -3.13
C PRO A 133 -1.12 -9.93 -2.62
N VAL A 134 0.02 -10.62 -2.83
CA VAL A 134 0.23 -12.00 -2.34
C VAL A 134 0.94 -12.06 -0.99
N PHE A 135 1.44 -10.92 -0.50
CA PHE A 135 2.02 -10.75 0.83
C PHE A 135 1.18 -9.76 1.65
N PRO A 136 1.26 -9.80 3.00
CA PRO A 136 0.47 -8.92 3.87
C PRO A 136 0.59 -7.43 3.55
N LEU A 137 1.78 -6.98 3.14
CA LEU A 137 2.02 -5.67 2.53
C LEU A 137 2.84 -5.87 1.25
N ASN A 138 2.26 -5.51 0.11
CA ASN A 138 2.85 -5.74 -1.21
C ASN A 138 2.83 -4.44 -2.03
N PHE A 139 3.96 -4.09 -2.63
CA PHE A 139 4.06 -2.94 -3.55
C PHE A 139 3.93 -3.40 -5.01
N ALA A 140 3.68 -2.47 -5.92
CA ALA A 140 3.75 -2.73 -7.36
C ALA A 140 5.17 -3.14 -7.78
N ASN A 141 5.30 -3.94 -8.85
CA ASN A 141 6.58 -4.40 -9.40
C ASN A 141 7.31 -3.31 -10.18
N ASN A 142 7.55 -2.16 -9.55
CA ASN A 142 8.26 -1.02 -10.13
C ASN A 142 9.66 -0.92 -9.52
N LEU A 143 10.65 -0.60 -10.35
CA LEU A 143 11.96 -0.19 -9.85
C LEU A 143 11.88 1.23 -9.24
N GLY A 144 12.84 1.54 -8.38
CA GLY A 144 12.94 2.81 -7.68
C GLY A 144 12.63 2.68 -6.20
N HIS A 145 12.31 3.82 -5.60
CA HIS A 145 12.04 3.95 -4.17
C HIS A 145 10.70 3.31 -3.81
N GLN A 146 10.70 2.47 -2.78
CA GLN A 146 9.51 1.78 -2.30
C GLN A 146 8.98 2.41 -1.01
N ILE A 147 9.89 2.73 -0.08
CA ILE A 147 9.52 3.29 1.23
C ILE A 147 10.49 4.43 1.56
N SER A 148 9.98 5.66 1.69
CA SER A 148 10.72 6.78 2.29
C SER A 148 10.40 6.87 3.78
N LEU A 149 11.43 6.87 4.61
CA LEU A 149 11.32 7.03 6.06
C LEU A 149 11.53 8.49 6.49
N TRP A 150 12.35 9.24 5.75
CA TRP A 150 12.58 10.66 6.00
C TRP A 150 13.08 11.37 4.74
N GLY A 151 12.46 12.50 4.39
CA GLY A 151 12.69 13.26 3.16
C GLY A 151 11.48 13.21 2.23
N ASN A 152 11.11 14.36 1.66
CA ASN A 152 9.85 14.53 0.91
C ASN A 152 10.07 14.72 -0.60
N SER A 153 11.30 14.81 -1.07
CA SER A 153 11.64 14.90 -2.49
C SER A 153 13.10 14.50 -2.72
N GLY A 154 13.38 13.90 -3.88
CA GLY A 154 14.73 13.50 -4.27
C GLY A 154 15.36 12.49 -3.30
N ASN A 155 16.58 12.78 -2.86
CA ASN A 155 17.33 11.93 -1.94
C ASN A 155 16.66 11.86 -0.56
N HIS A 156 16.60 10.66 0.02
CA HIS A 156 15.94 10.39 1.29
C HIS A 156 16.53 9.17 1.99
N TYR A 157 16.14 8.97 3.25
CA TYR A 157 16.41 7.74 3.98
C TYR A 157 15.30 6.74 3.68
N GLY A 158 15.63 5.53 3.23
CA GLY A 158 14.60 4.59 2.83
C GLY A 158 15.07 3.27 2.24
N PHE A 159 14.11 2.61 1.60
CA PHE A 159 14.24 1.34 0.92
C PHE A 159 13.87 1.48 -0.56
N GLY A 160 14.65 0.83 -1.42
CA GLY A 160 14.46 0.85 -2.87
C GLY A 160 14.76 -0.50 -3.52
N ILE A 161 14.31 -0.66 -4.76
CA ILE A 161 14.57 -1.83 -5.60
C ILE A 161 15.12 -1.37 -6.94
N GLN A 162 16.24 -1.94 -7.36
CA GLN A 162 16.79 -1.82 -8.72
C GLN A 162 16.91 -3.21 -9.35
N GLY A 163 17.28 -3.27 -10.64
CA GLY A 163 17.46 -4.54 -11.34
C GLY A 163 18.43 -5.47 -10.61
N GLY A 164 17.90 -6.49 -9.94
CA GLY A 164 18.69 -7.44 -9.14
C GLY A 164 19.28 -6.89 -7.83
N LEU A 165 18.81 -5.74 -7.33
CA LEU A 165 19.39 -5.08 -6.15
C LEU A 165 18.32 -4.56 -5.19
N LEU A 166 18.32 -5.08 -3.97
CA LEU A 166 17.64 -4.46 -2.83
C LEU A 166 18.52 -3.35 -2.27
N GLN A 167 17.94 -2.19 -1.99
CA GLN A 167 18.63 -1.03 -1.46
C GLN A 167 18.09 -0.66 -0.07
N MET A 168 19.02 -0.42 0.85
CA MET A 168 18.81 0.35 2.08
C MET A 168 19.76 1.53 1.98
N HIS A 169 19.25 2.75 2.01
CA HIS A 169 20.08 3.93 1.73
C HIS A 169 19.75 5.12 2.64
N SER A 170 20.77 5.95 2.85
CA SER A 170 20.67 7.29 3.41
C SER A 170 20.51 8.34 2.29
N ALA A 171 20.36 9.63 2.65
CA ALA A 171 20.11 10.69 1.67
C ALA A 171 21.39 11.16 0.95
N GLY A 172 22.54 11.20 1.63
CA GLY A 172 23.79 11.67 1.07
C GLY A 172 24.99 10.78 1.38
N SER A 173 26.09 11.00 0.66
CA SER A 173 27.35 10.26 0.85
C SER A 173 28.06 10.56 2.18
N GLY A 174 27.60 11.57 2.93
CA GLY A 174 28.04 11.84 4.30
C GLY A 174 27.21 11.14 5.37
N ASP A 175 26.06 10.58 4.99
CA ASP A 175 25.09 10.01 5.91
C ASP A 175 25.31 8.51 6.04
N ASP A 176 25.13 8.01 7.25
CA ASP A 176 25.46 6.64 7.59
C ASP A 176 24.21 5.79 7.80
N ILE A 177 24.39 4.47 7.74
CA ILE A 177 23.37 3.49 8.15
C ILE A 177 23.94 2.73 9.34
N ALA A 178 23.23 2.78 10.47
CA ALA A 178 23.63 2.13 11.70
C ALA A 178 22.61 1.08 12.15
N PHE A 179 23.10 0.01 12.78
CA PHE A 179 22.35 -1.09 13.36
C PHE A 179 22.69 -1.18 14.85
N GLY A 180 21.67 -1.32 15.68
CA GLY A 180 21.80 -1.19 17.13
C GLY A 180 20.45 -1.29 17.84
N TYR A 181 20.42 -0.89 19.10
CA TYR A 181 19.22 -0.96 19.95
C TYR A 181 19.09 0.27 20.85
N GLY A 182 17.96 0.39 21.55
CA GLY A 182 17.63 1.56 22.37
C GLY A 182 16.59 2.44 21.68
N SER A 183 16.74 3.75 21.78
CA SER A 183 15.84 4.73 21.15
C SER A 183 16.63 5.67 20.24
N SER A 184 15.98 6.44 19.37
CA SER A 184 16.68 7.38 18.49
C SER A 184 17.51 8.42 19.25
N ALA A 185 17.12 8.79 20.47
CA ALA A 185 17.85 9.74 21.31
C ALA A 185 18.94 9.07 22.18
N SER A 186 18.89 7.74 22.35
CA SER A 186 19.83 6.96 23.15
C SER A 186 20.11 5.63 22.43
N PHE A 187 20.65 5.75 21.22
CA PHE A 187 20.90 4.61 20.34
C PHE A 187 22.26 4.00 20.67
N THR A 188 22.24 2.75 21.12
CA THR A 188 23.46 1.98 21.29
C THR A 188 23.78 1.30 19.97
N GLU A 189 24.78 1.82 19.28
CA GLU A 189 25.24 1.30 17.99
C GLU A 189 26.08 0.03 18.16
N GLY A 190 25.76 -1.00 17.39
CA GLY A 190 26.57 -2.21 17.27
C GLY A 190 27.39 -2.26 15.98
N MET A 191 26.84 -1.74 14.88
CA MET A 191 27.47 -1.73 13.56
C MET A 191 27.02 -0.50 12.77
N ARG A 192 27.90 0.00 11.89
CA ARG A 192 27.59 1.07 10.95
C ARG A 192 28.29 0.89 9.62
N ILE A 193 27.60 1.24 8.56
CA ILE A 193 28.18 1.51 7.25
C ILE A 193 28.17 3.03 7.07
N LYS A 194 29.36 3.62 6.97
CA LYS A 194 29.53 5.05 6.71
C LYS A 194 29.09 5.38 5.29
N GLY A 195 28.59 6.58 5.06
CA GLY A 195 28.26 7.05 3.70
C GLY A 195 29.45 7.02 2.72
N ASN A 196 30.69 7.05 3.24
CA ASN A 196 31.93 6.90 2.47
C ASN A 196 32.36 5.43 2.23
N GLY A 197 31.52 4.46 2.60
CA GLY A 197 31.73 3.04 2.33
C GLY A 197 32.53 2.26 3.37
N LYS A 198 32.95 2.88 4.48
CA LYS A 198 33.64 2.15 5.57
C LYS A 198 32.64 1.42 6.46
N LEU A 199 32.99 0.19 6.85
CA LEU A 199 32.23 -0.62 7.80
C LEU A 199 32.90 -0.58 9.19
N GLY A 200 32.15 -0.19 10.22
CA GLY A 200 32.54 -0.29 11.62
C GLY A 200 31.65 -1.28 12.38
N ILE A 201 32.24 -2.16 13.18
CA ILE A 201 31.54 -3.00 14.17
C ILE A 201 32.16 -2.68 15.52
N GLY A 202 31.35 -2.24 16.49
CA GLY A 202 31.82 -1.76 17.80
C GLY A 202 32.56 -0.41 17.78
N THR A 203 32.64 0.26 16.62
CA THR A 203 33.17 1.62 16.46
C THR A 203 32.32 2.41 15.46
N SER A 204 32.02 3.67 15.78
CA SER A 204 31.30 4.59 14.89
C SER A 204 32.23 5.37 13.95
N ASN A 205 33.56 5.30 14.19
CA ASN A 205 34.59 6.02 13.44
C ASN A 205 35.66 5.08 12.90
N PRO A 206 35.33 4.15 11.98
CA PRO A 206 36.32 3.26 11.38
C PRO A 206 37.40 4.05 10.62
N PHE A 207 38.66 3.82 10.96
CA PHE A 207 39.83 4.34 10.26
C PHE A 207 40.09 3.54 8.98
N ASN A 208 39.89 2.23 9.03
CA ASN A 208 40.07 1.30 7.90
C ASN A 208 38.76 1.03 7.15
N GLN A 209 38.83 0.36 5.99
CA GLN A 209 37.64 0.05 5.20
C GLN A 209 36.68 -0.90 5.91
N THR A 210 37.21 -1.85 6.69
CA THR A 210 36.43 -2.62 7.65
C THR A 210 37.21 -2.67 8.96
N GLU A 211 36.57 -2.23 10.04
CA GLU A 211 37.16 -2.23 11.38
C GLU A 211 36.18 -2.84 12.38
N ILE A 212 36.63 -3.90 13.03
CA ILE A 212 35.89 -4.58 14.10
C ILE A 212 36.65 -4.33 15.40
N VAL A 213 36.01 -3.61 16.32
CA VAL A 213 36.56 -3.27 17.64
C VAL A 213 35.73 -4.00 18.68
N GLY A 214 36.38 -4.82 19.50
CA GLY A 214 35.73 -5.47 20.64
C GLY A 214 35.32 -4.46 21.72
N ALA A 215 34.59 -4.93 22.73
CA ALA A 215 34.38 -4.16 23.96
C ALA A 215 35.74 -3.70 24.54
N ALA A 216 35.77 -2.55 25.22
CA ALA A 216 36.96 -2.05 25.89
C ALA A 216 37.57 -3.16 26.77
N SER A 217 38.64 -3.78 26.26
CA SER A 217 39.42 -4.85 26.89
C SER A 217 40.85 -4.34 26.99
N ALA A 218 41.60 -4.77 28.00
CA ALA A 218 43.02 -4.47 28.11
C ALA A 218 43.85 -5.04 26.94
N THR A 219 43.28 -5.99 26.18
CA THR A 219 43.86 -6.58 24.96
C THR A 219 42.81 -6.62 23.84
N PRO A 220 42.45 -5.47 23.26
CA PRO A 220 41.46 -5.46 22.18
C PRO A 220 42.06 -6.16 20.95
N VAL A 221 41.35 -7.15 20.41
CA VAL A 221 41.70 -7.78 19.14
C VAL A 221 41.02 -6.99 18.03
N THR A 222 41.78 -6.25 17.25
CA THR A 222 41.28 -5.60 16.04
C THR A 222 41.51 -6.52 14.85
N LEU A 223 40.44 -6.94 14.19
CA LEU A 223 40.52 -7.58 12.89
C LEU A 223 40.43 -6.50 11.81
N THR A 224 41.56 -6.17 11.20
CA THR A 224 41.64 -5.22 10.09
C THR A 224 41.77 -5.98 8.78
N ILE A 225 40.79 -5.82 7.89
CA ILE A 225 40.87 -6.33 6.52
C ILE A 225 40.99 -5.12 5.59
N GLY A 226 42.15 -4.98 4.93
CA GLY A 226 42.37 -3.95 3.91
C GLY A 226 41.65 -4.22 2.59
N ASN A 227 41.73 -3.29 1.64
CA ASN A 227 40.90 -3.20 0.42
C ASN A 227 40.76 -4.49 -0.42
N ARG A 228 41.62 -5.51 -0.25
CA ARG A 228 41.46 -6.92 -0.68
C ARG A 228 42.29 -7.89 0.18
N GLY A 229 42.06 -7.97 1.48
CA GLY A 229 42.79 -8.87 2.38
C GLY A 229 42.34 -10.34 2.27
N GLY A 230 42.75 -11.05 1.22
CA GLY A 230 42.83 -12.51 1.28
C GLY A 230 44.04 -12.91 2.13
N PHE A 231 43.91 -13.93 2.98
CA PHE A 231 45.09 -14.61 3.52
C PHE A 231 45.83 -15.22 2.31
N GLY A 232 46.87 -14.56 1.81
CA GLY A 232 47.71 -15.07 0.72
C GLY A 232 48.33 -16.42 1.10
N PRO A 233 48.72 -17.27 0.13
CA PRO A 233 49.20 -18.61 0.42
C PRO A 233 50.45 -18.57 1.32
N TRP A 234 50.44 -19.43 2.35
CA TRP A 234 51.51 -19.61 3.34
C TRP A 234 52.87 -19.90 2.66
N PRO A 235 53.98 -19.29 3.07
CA PRO A 235 55.27 -19.47 2.41
C PRO A 235 55.97 -20.73 2.93
N TRP A 236 55.51 -21.91 2.53
CA TRP A 236 56.30 -23.15 2.65
C TRP A 236 56.03 -24.08 1.48
N SER A 237 56.64 -23.80 0.34
CA SER A 237 57.07 -24.86 -0.59
C SER A 237 58.59 -24.77 -0.70
N LEU A 238 59.25 -25.75 -0.09
CA LEU A 238 60.68 -26.05 -0.18
C LEU A 238 61.09 -26.36 -1.63
#